data_AF-A0A970M8G8-F1
#
_entry.id   AF-A0A970M8G8-F1
#
_cell.length_a   1.000
_cell.length_b   1.000
_cell.length_c   1.000
_cell.angle_alpha   90.00
_cell.angle_beta   90.00
_cell.angle_gamma   90.00
#
_symmetry.space_group_name_H-M   'P 1'
#
loop_
_entity.id
_entity.type
_entity.pdbx_description
1 polymer ?
#
loop_
_entity_poly.entity_id
_entity_poly.type
_entity_poly.pdbx_seq_one_letter_code
_entity_poly.pdbx_strand_id
1 'polypeptide(L)'
;MYQVNPNYGQEDSTLVVARFENREAARECYSALKALFAEIDQQLDILYAANNGQASLEDIQQLYSPFGFTNDNGWHQSAPITLEGNELIWPLDAGVQLEDVEMLLSALDATEIQVFAETDTLEDWQRFPHPIIMPLPDDEEEAFALPILKRNNPGGRRLH
;
A
#
# COMPACT_ATOMS: atom_id res chain seq x y z
N MET A 1 27.97 10.00 -18.51
CA MET A 1 28.13 9.80 -17.05
C MET A 1 26.94 10.44 -16.40
N TYR A 2 26.02 9.64 -15.86
CA TYR A 2 24.91 10.15 -15.07
C TYR A 2 25.49 10.66 -13.75
N GLN A 3 25.40 11.96 -13.49
CA GLN A 3 25.51 12.48 -12.14
C GLN A 3 24.14 12.32 -11.50
N VAL A 4 23.95 11.18 -10.85
CA VAL A 4 22.90 10.98 -9.87
C VAL A 4 23.14 12.02 -8.78
N ASN A 5 22.12 12.83 -8.51
CA ASN A 5 22.17 13.88 -7.50
C ASN A 5 22.53 13.24 -6.14
N PRO A 6 23.62 13.62 -5.47
CA PRO A 6 24.13 12.90 -4.29
C PRO A 6 23.38 13.19 -2.97
N ASN A 7 22.16 13.72 -3.04
CA ASN A 7 21.29 13.98 -1.88
C ASN A 7 20.17 12.94 -1.73
N TYR A 8 20.36 11.71 -2.21
CA TYR A 8 19.53 10.55 -1.84
C TYR A 8 19.92 10.06 -0.45
N GLY A 9 19.53 10.82 0.57
CA GLY A 9 19.91 10.58 1.95
C GLY A 9 18.94 11.19 2.94
N GLN A 10 17.63 11.00 2.71
CA GLN A 10 16.60 10.97 3.74
C GLN A 10 15.37 10.30 3.15
N GLU A 11 15.08 9.11 3.65
CA GLU A 11 13.93 8.28 3.32
C GLU A 11 12.70 8.94 3.94
N ASP A 12 12.04 9.81 3.19
CA ASP A 12 10.70 10.32 3.54
C ASP A 12 9.71 9.62 2.61
N SER A 13 9.44 8.34 2.88
CA SER A 13 8.43 7.57 2.14
C SER A 13 7.03 7.95 2.65
N THR A 14 6.13 8.34 1.75
CA THR A 14 4.74 8.64 2.12
C THR A 14 3.88 7.43 1.78
N LEU A 15 3.03 6.99 2.69
CA LEU A 15 2.13 5.87 2.46
C LEU A 15 0.71 6.40 2.25
N VAL A 16 0.08 6.02 1.14
CA VAL A 16 -1.33 6.28 0.89
C VAL A 16 -2.12 4.99 1.04
N VAL A 17 -3.18 5.04 1.85
CA VAL A 17 -4.14 3.95 2.00
C VAL A 17 -5.49 4.45 1.50
N ALA A 18 -5.98 3.84 0.42
CA ALA A 18 -7.26 4.15 -0.18
C ALA A 18 -8.24 3.01 0.07
N ARG A 19 -9.40 3.31 0.67
CA ARG A 19 -10.46 2.33 0.91
C ARG A 19 -11.59 2.51 -0.09
N PHE A 20 -12.12 1.39 -0.55
CA PHE A 20 -13.22 1.32 -1.51
C PHE A 20 -14.45 0.67 -0.87
N GLU A 21 -15.61 0.88 -1.50
CA GLU A 21 -16.90 0.34 -1.04
C GLU A 21 -16.84 -1.19 -0.89
N ASN A 22 -16.16 -1.86 -1.82
CA ASN A 22 -16.03 -3.31 -1.82
C ASN A 22 -14.70 -3.77 -2.43
N ARG A 23 -14.40 -5.06 -2.29
CA ARG A 23 -13.19 -5.70 -2.80
C ARG A 23 -13.08 -5.66 -4.33
N GLU A 24 -14.20 -5.67 -5.04
CA GLU A 24 -14.20 -5.64 -6.51
C GLU A 24 -13.76 -4.26 -7.01
N ALA A 25 -14.32 -3.18 -6.44
CA ALA A 25 -13.91 -1.81 -6.73
C ALA A 25 -12.41 -1.57 -6.43
N ALA A 26 -11.91 -2.04 -5.28
CA ALA A 26 -10.49 -1.94 -4.97
C ALA A 26 -9.60 -2.69 -5.98
N ARG A 27 -10.06 -3.87 -6.46
CA ARG A 27 -9.35 -4.65 -7.48
C ARG A 27 -9.39 -4.01 -8.87
N GLU A 28 -10.51 -3.40 -9.23
CA GLU A 28 -10.66 -2.64 -10.47
C GLU A 28 -9.72 -1.43 -10.47
N CYS A 29 -9.71 -0.66 -9.37
CA CYS A 29 -8.78 0.44 -9.18
C CYS A 29 -7.31 -0.03 -9.26
N TYR A 30 -6.95 -1.10 -8.55
CA TYR A 30 -5.60 -1.68 -8.63
C TYR A 30 -5.20 -2.05 -10.06
N SER A 31 -6.13 -2.63 -10.82
CA SER A 31 -5.90 -3.06 -12.20
C SER A 31 -5.80 -1.85 -13.15
N ALA A 32 -6.61 -0.81 -12.92
CA ALA A 32 -6.57 0.45 -13.65
C ALA A 32 -5.23 1.17 -13.43
N LEU A 33 -4.77 1.27 -12.18
CA LEU A 33 -3.47 1.86 -11.85
C LEU A 33 -2.32 1.11 -12.52
N LYS A 34 -2.33 -0.23 -12.49
CA LYS A 34 -1.29 -1.02 -13.18
C LYS A 34 -1.29 -0.81 -14.69
N ALA A 35 -2.46 -0.70 -15.31
CA ALA A 35 -2.56 -0.42 -16.74
C ALA A 35 -2.06 1.00 -17.05
N LEU A 36 -2.37 1.98 -16.20
CA LEU A 36 -1.91 3.36 -16.32
C LEU A 36 -0.39 3.45 -16.31
N PHE A 37 0.28 2.81 -15.34
CA PHE A 37 1.74 2.82 -15.27
C PHE A 37 2.39 2.11 -16.46
N ALA A 38 1.83 0.99 -16.90
CA ALA A 38 2.34 0.29 -18.08
C ALA A 38 2.24 1.14 -19.36
N GLU A 39 1.16 1.90 -19.53
CA GLU A 39 0.99 2.83 -20.63
C GLU A 39 2.00 3.97 -20.56
N ILE A 40 2.20 4.56 -19.38
CA ILE A 40 3.19 5.61 -19.14
C ILE A 40 4.60 5.13 -19.49
N ASP A 41 4.99 3.94 -19.00
CA ASP A 41 6.30 3.34 -19.28
C ASP A 41 6.50 3.13 -20.79
N GLN A 42 5.48 2.64 -21.48
CA GLN A 42 5.53 2.46 -22.93
C GLN A 42 5.72 3.79 -23.67
N GLN A 43 5.01 4.85 -23.25
CA GLN A 43 5.15 6.17 -23.86
C GLN A 43 6.54 6.78 -23.60
N LEU A 44 7.12 6.55 -22.41
CA LEU A 44 8.48 6.98 -22.09
C LEU A 44 9.50 6.27 -22.97
N ASP A 45 9.38 4.96 -23.14
CA ASP A 45 10.26 4.19 -24.03
C ASP A 45 10.22 4.73 -25.47
N ILE A 46 9.02 5.07 -25.97
CA ILE A 46 8.85 5.69 -27.29
C ILE A 46 9.53 7.06 -27.35
N LEU A 47 9.33 7.90 -26.32
CA LEU A 47 9.92 9.24 -26.24
C LEU A 47 11.45 9.17 -26.24
N TYR A 48 12.03 8.31 -25.40
CA TYR A 48 13.47 8.10 -25.34
C TYR A 48 14.01 7.52 -26.66
N ALA A 49 13.33 6.55 -27.26
CA ALA A 49 13.75 5.99 -28.54
C ALA A 49 13.75 7.03 -29.67
N ALA A 50 12.75 7.92 -29.71
CA ALA A 50 12.65 8.99 -30.72
C ALA A 50 13.76 10.05 -30.58
N ASN A 51 14.21 10.29 -29.35
CA ASN A 51 15.14 11.36 -29.01
C ASN A 51 16.56 10.85 -28.64
N ASN A 52 16.98 9.71 -29.21
CA ASN A 52 18.32 9.12 -29.01
C ASN A 52 18.70 8.89 -27.54
N GLY A 53 17.73 8.46 -26.72
CA GLY A 53 17.93 8.18 -25.29
C GLY A 53 17.92 9.43 -24.41
N GLN A 54 17.42 10.56 -24.91
CA GLN A 54 17.29 11.80 -24.13
C GLN A 54 15.83 12.27 -24.16
N ALA A 55 15.35 12.87 -23.08
CA ALA A 55 14.07 13.57 -23.05
C ALA A 55 14.24 14.83 -22.21
N SER A 56 13.65 15.94 -22.63
CA SER A 56 13.63 17.13 -21.79
C SER A 56 12.59 16.98 -20.68
N LEU A 57 12.74 17.72 -19.59
CA LEU A 57 11.72 17.77 -18.54
C LEU A 57 10.36 18.23 -19.07
N GLU A 58 10.34 19.09 -20.07
CA GLU A 58 9.10 19.55 -20.71
C GLU A 58 8.39 18.43 -21.48
N ASP A 59 9.14 17.61 -22.24
CA ASP A 59 8.59 16.46 -22.95
C ASP A 59 7.99 15.43 -21.98
N ILE A 60 8.71 15.20 -20.88
CA ILE A 60 8.30 14.30 -19.80
C ILE A 60 7.01 14.82 -19.13
N GLN A 61 6.93 16.12 -18.80
CA GLN A 61 5.71 16.72 -18.25
C GLN A 61 4.52 16.68 -19.23
N GLN A 62 4.75 16.87 -20.53
CA GLN A 62 3.71 16.76 -21.54
C GLN A 62 3.14 15.34 -21.65
N LEU A 63 3.97 14.32 -21.44
CA LEU A 63 3.54 12.92 -21.40
C LEU A 63 2.65 12.64 -20.18
N TYR A 64 2.94 13.24 -19.03
CA TYR A 64 2.19 13.01 -17.80
C TYR A 64 0.90 13.82 -17.68
N SER A 65 0.84 15.00 -18.29
CA SER A 65 -0.31 15.91 -18.17
C SER A 65 -1.67 15.27 -18.50
N PRO A 66 -1.82 14.41 -19.54
CA PRO A 66 -3.08 13.72 -19.83
C PRO A 66 -3.56 12.79 -18.71
N PHE A 67 -2.66 12.34 -17.83
CA PHE A 67 -2.95 11.43 -16.72
C PHE A 67 -3.18 12.16 -15.39
N GLY A 68 -3.15 13.50 -15.40
CA GLY A 68 -3.41 14.32 -14.22
C GLY A 68 -2.22 14.51 -13.28
N PHE A 69 -1.02 14.04 -13.66
CA PHE A 69 0.19 14.26 -12.88
C PHE A 69 0.91 15.53 -13.30
N THR A 70 1.31 16.32 -12.32
CA THR A 70 2.01 17.60 -12.51
C THR A 70 3.53 17.47 -12.44
N ASN A 71 4.06 16.31 -12.01
CA ASN A 71 5.49 16.06 -11.91
C ASN A 71 5.89 14.62 -12.27
N ASP A 72 7.22 14.41 -12.32
CA ASP A 72 7.84 13.14 -12.65
C ASP A 72 8.03 12.20 -11.45
N ASN A 73 7.59 12.57 -10.25
CA ASN A 73 7.71 11.70 -9.08
C ASN A 73 6.44 10.90 -8.82
N GLY A 74 5.26 11.37 -9.29
CA GLY A 74 3.94 10.73 -9.11
C GLY A 74 3.81 9.28 -9.62
N TRP A 75 4.75 8.80 -10.44
CA TRP A 75 4.66 7.54 -11.17
C TRP A 75 5.87 6.62 -10.96
N HIS A 76 6.96 7.09 -10.33
CA HIS A 76 8.06 6.21 -9.98
C HIS A 76 7.60 5.27 -8.87
N GLN A 77 7.62 3.97 -9.14
CA GLN A 77 7.31 2.95 -8.14
C GLN A 77 8.61 2.41 -7.56
N SER A 78 9.09 3.01 -6.46
CA SER A 78 10.15 2.39 -5.67
C SER A 78 9.70 1.09 -4.99
N ALA A 79 8.41 0.98 -4.69
CA ALA A 79 7.78 -0.17 -4.07
C ALA A 79 6.43 -0.51 -4.73
N PRO A 80 6.02 -1.80 -4.72
CA PRO A 80 4.79 -2.23 -5.37
C PRO A 80 3.54 -1.75 -4.61
N ILE A 81 2.52 -1.37 -5.37
CA ILE A 81 1.16 -1.18 -4.84
C ILE A 81 0.63 -2.54 -4.36
N THR A 82 0.04 -2.58 -3.16
CA THR A 82 -0.59 -3.78 -2.60
C THR A 82 -2.10 -3.60 -2.45
N LEU A 83 -2.81 -4.73 -2.44
CA LEU A 83 -4.26 -4.80 -2.34
C LEU A 83 -4.63 -5.74 -1.19
N GLU A 84 -5.33 -5.22 -0.18
CA GLU A 84 -5.75 -5.96 1.01
C GLU A 84 -7.26 -5.77 1.23
N GLY A 85 -8.05 -6.81 0.94
CA GLY A 85 -9.50 -6.71 1.06
C GLY A 85 -10.09 -5.64 0.15
N ASN A 86 -10.64 -4.57 0.74
CA ASN A 86 -11.17 -3.40 0.05
C ASN A 86 -10.24 -2.18 0.15
N GLU A 87 -8.98 -2.38 0.52
CA GLU A 87 -7.97 -1.34 0.68
C GLU A 87 -6.85 -1.50 -0.34
N LEU A 88 -6.41 -0.38 -0.88
CA LEU A 88 -5.24 -0.27 -1.75
C LEU A 88 -4.18 0.53 -0.99
N ILE A 89 -2.99 -0.05 -0.88
CA ILE A 89 -1.87 0.55 -0.17
C ILE A 89 -0.83 0.91 -1.22
N TRP A 90 -0.50 2.19 -1.28
CA TRP A 90 0.39 2.75 -2.29
C TRP A 90 1.53 3.52 -1.61
N PRO A 91 2.75 2.96 -1.61
CA PRO A 91 3.95 3.68 -1.19
C PRO A 91 4.34 4.71 -2.27
N LEU A 92 4.48 5.96 -1.87
CA LEU A 92 4.83 7.09 -2.70
C LEU A 92 6.26 7.55 -2.41
N ASP A 93 6.96 7.90 -3.48
CA ASP A 93 8.29 8.47 -3.39
C ASP A 93 8.29 9.93 -2.94
N ALA A 94 9.43 10.35 -2.40
CA ALA A 94 9.63 11.74 -2.00
C ALA A 94 9.43 12.69 -3.20
N GLY A 95 8.61 13.72 -2.99
CA GLY A 95 8.33 14.73 -4.01
C GLY A 95 7.13 14.44 -4.90
N VAL A 96 6.39 13.34 -4.70
CA VAL A 96 5.05 13.16 -5.29
C VAL A 96 4.11 14.28 -4.83
N GLN A 97 3.32 14.84 -5.74
CA GLN A 97 2.24 15.76 -5.38
C GLN A 97 1.03 14.95 -4.90
N LEU A 98 0.73 15.06 -3.60
CA LEU A 98 -0.36 14.30 -2.97
C LEU A 98 -1.73 14.66 -3.56
N GLU A 99 -1.94 15.92 -3.96
CA GLU A 99 -3.18 16.37 -4.59
C GLU A 99 -3.49 15.59 -5.88
N ASP A 100 -2.46 15.30 -6.69
CA ASP A 100 -2.62 14.52 -7.92
C ASP A 100 -3.05 13.08 -7.61
N VAL A 101 -2.47 12.49 -6.56
CA VAL A 101 -2.79 11.12 -6.11
C VAL A 101 -4.19 11.05 -5.51
N GLU A 102 -4.56 12.00 -4.66
CA GLU A 102 -5.90 12.10 -4.08
C GLU A 102 -6.97 12.28 -5.16
N MET A 103 -6.71 13.14 -6.14
CA MET A 103 -7.60 13.37 -7.28
C MET A 103 -7.76 12.11 -8.12
N LEU A 104 -6.66 11.41 -8.43
CA LEU A 104 -6.69 10.14 -9.16
C LEU A 104 -7.50 9.07 -8.42
N LEU A 105 -7.23 8.87 -7.13
CA LEU A 105 -7.94 7.88 -6.32
C LEU A 105 -9.41 8.22 -6.15
N SER A 106 -9.74 9.50 -6.01
CA SER A 106 -11.13 9.98 -5.97
C SER A 106 -11.84 9.76 -7.30
N ALA A 107 -11.16 9.94 -8.42
CA ALA A 107 -11.70 9.64 -9.76
C ALA A 107 -11.90 8.14 -10.01
N LEU A 108 -11.24 7.29 -9.23
CA LEU A 108 -11.38 5.83 -9.21
C LEU A 108 -12.31 5.34 -8.10
N ASP A 109 -13.19 6.21 -7.59
CA ASP A 109 -14.21 5.90 -6.59
C ASP A 109 -13.67 5.44 -5.21
N ALA A 110 -12.50 5.95 -4.80
CA ALA A 110 -12.05 5.79 -3.42
C ALA A 110 -13.04 6.48 -2.46
N THR A 111 -13.51 5.72 -1.45
CA THR A 111 -14.46 6.19 -0.44
C THR A 111 -13.78 6.92 0.71
N GLU A 112 -12.53 6.59 0.97
CA GLU A 112 -11.71 7.18 2.03
C GLU A 112 -10.25 7.09 1.59
N ILE A 113 -9.50 8.18 1.78
CA ILE A 113 -8.07 8.26 1.46
C ILE A 113 -7.36 8.75 2.72
N GLN A 114 -6.38 7.98 3.19
CA GLN A 114 -5.54 8.31 4.33
C GLN A 114 -4.10 8.41 3.86
N VAL A 115 -3.41 9.46 4.30
CA VAL A 115 -2.01 9.73 3.99
C VAL A 115 -1.22 9.67 5.28
N PHE A 116 -0.15 8.89 5.28
CA PHE A 116 0.74 8.72 6.41
C PHE A 116 2.15 9.10 6.01
N ALA A 117 2.72 10.09 6.70
CA ALA A 117 4.13 10.41 6.56
C ALA A 117 4.95 9.46 7.44
N GLU A 118 6.20 9.13 7.06
CA GLU A 118 7.07 8.23 7.84
C GLU A 118 7.33 8.71 9.29
N THR A 119 7.14 10.01 9.56
CA THR A 119 7.20 10.60 10.90
C THR A 119 6.00 10.27 11.78
N ASP A 120 4.87 9.90 11.19
CA ASP A 120 3.74 9.35 11.93
C ASP A 120 4.08 7.89 12.26
N THR A 121 3.99 7.54 13.55
CA THR A 121 4.15 6.17 14.02
C THR A 121 3.00 5.31 13.50
N LEU A 122 3.09 4.89 12.23
CA LEU A 122 2.32 3.81 11.64
C LEU A 122 2.55 2.54 12.46
N GLU A 123 1.48 1.85 12.82
CA GLU A 123 1.58 0.53 13.44
C GLU A 123 2.17 -0.46 12.42
N ASP A 124 2.95 -1.45 12.87
CA ASP A 124 3.73 -2.34 11.98
C ASP A 124 2.88 -3.08 10.93
N TRP A 125 1.61 -3.33 11.21
CA TRP A 125 0.66 -3.94 10.27
C TRP A 125 0.30 -3.02 9.09
N GLN A 126 0.53 -1.71 9.20
CA GLN A 126 0.32 -0.73 8.15
C GLN A 126 1.56 -0.51 7.28
N ARG A 127 2.75 -0.86 7.80
CA ARG A 127 4.04 -0.58 7.14
C ARG A 127 4.45 -1.66 6.12
N PHE A 128 3.96 -2.88 6.27
CA PHE A 128 4.32 -4.01 5.39
C PHE A 128 3.16 -4.99 5.22
N PRO A 129 3.02 -5.62 4.04
CA PRO A 129 2.05 -6.69 3.86
C PRO A 129 2.35 -7.81 4.85
N HIS A 130 1.37 -8.16 5.68
CA HIS A 130 1.50 -9.34 6.53
C HIS A 130 1.81 -10.55 5.64
N PRO A 131 2.84 -11.37 5.95
CA PRO A 131 3.03 -12.63 5.24
C PRO A 131 1.72 -13.41 5.32
N ILE A 132 1.20 -13.82 4.16
CA ILE A 132 -0.03 -14.61 4.01
C ILE A 132 0.21 -15.99 4.64
N ILE A 133 0.16 -16.08 5.97
CA ILE A 133 -0.16 -17.29 6.73
C ILE A 133 -0.80 -16.84 8.04
N MET A 134 -2.13 -16.68 8.04
CA MET A 134 -2.90 -16.88 9.26
C MET A 134 -3.47 -18.30 9.21
N PRO A 135 -3.02 -19.25 10.05
CA PRO A 135 -3.90 -20.34 10.43
C PRO A 135 -5.08 -19.71 11.19
N LEU A 136 -6.30 -20.03 10.76
CA LEU A 136 -7.53 -19.65 11.46
C LEU A 136 -7.45 -20.09 12.94
N PRO A 137 -8.11 -19.38 13.86
CA PRO A 137 -8.31 -19.92 15.20
C PRO A 137 -9.12 -21.21 15.07
N ASP A 138 -8.63 -22.30 15.65
CA ASP A 138 -9.43 -23.51 15.83
C ASP A 138 -10.60 -23.16 16.76
N ASP A 139 -11.74 -22.80 16.18
CA ASP A 139 -13.04 -22.73 16.85
C ASP A 139 -13.53 -24.15 17.18
N GLU A 140 -12.82 -24.85 18.05
CA GLU A 140 -13.35 -26.00 18.79
C GLU A 140 -12.68 -26.07 20.17
N GLU A 141 -13.21 -25.34 21.15
CA GLU A 141 -13.63 -26.02 22.39
C GLU A 141 -14.60 -25.16 23.20
N GLU A 142 -15.77 -25.74 23.38
CA GLU A 142 -16.89 -25.27 24.15
C GLU A 142 -16.51 -24.98 25.62
N ALA A 143 -17.01 -23.85 26.11
CA ALA A 143 -17.60 -23.69 27.43
C ALA A 143 -16.89 -24.36 28.63
N PHE A 144 -16.09 -23.59 29.38
CA PHE A 144 -16.13 -23.73 30.84
C PHE A 144 -16.14 -22.37 31.53
N ALA A 145 -17.35 -21.94 31.87
CA ALA A 145 -17.59 -21.00 32.94
C ALA A 145 -16.95 -21.54 34.24
N LEU A 146 -16.06 -20.76 34.83
CA LEU A 146 -15.61 -20.94 36.22
C LEU A 146 -16.80 -20.71 37.17
N PRO A 147 -16.85 -21.38 38.34
CA PRO A 147 -16.28 -20.67 39.49
C PRO A 147 -15.59 -21.55 40.55
N ILE A 148 -14.55 -20.93 41.10
CA ILE A 148 -13.84 -21.10 42.38
C ILE A 148 -14.66 -21.80 43.49
N LEU A 149 -14.09 -22.81 44.17
CA LEU A 149 -14.16 -22.93 45.64
C LEU A 149 -13.18 -23.95 46.24
N LYS A 150 -12.36 -23.45 47.16
CA LYS A 150 -11.48 -24.18 48.09
C LYS A 150 -12.24 -25.26 48.88
N ARG A 151 -11.61 -26.41 49.13
CA ARG A 151 -11.19 -26.90 50.47
C ARG A 151 -11.00 -28.42 50.54
N ASN A 152 -9.86 -28.78 51.11
CA ASN A 152 -9.62 -29.92 52.02
C ASN A 152 -9.72 -31.36 51.48
N ASN A 153 -8.54 -31.96 51.31
CA ASN A 153 -8.29 -33.35 51.72
C ASN A 153 -8.67 -33.47 53.23
N PRO A 154 -9.41 -34.50 53.67
CA PRO A 154 -8.72 -35.73 54.10
C PRO A 154 -9.56 -37.03 53.99
N GLY A 155 -8.87 -38.16 53.85
CA GLY A 155 -9.25 -39.38 54.58
C GLY A 155 -9.96 -40.50 53.82
N GLY A 156 -9.16 -41.49 53.41
CA GLY A 156 -9.35 -42.90 53.79
C GLY A 156 -10.58 -43.67 53.29
N ARG A 157 -10.34 -44.72 52.50
CA ARG A 157 -10.52 -46.13 52.91
C ARG A 157 -10.16 -47.08 51.77
N ARG A 158 -9.48 -48.17 52.13
CA ARG A 158 -9.21 -49.38 51.33
C ARG A 158 -10.51 -50.04 50.87
N LEU A 159 -10.45 -50.79 49.76
CA LEU A 159 -10.74 -52.23 49.65
C LEU A 159 -10.60 -52.67 48.18
N HIS A 160 -9.66 -53.57 47.90
CA HIS A 160 -9.84 -54.82 47.15
C HIS A 160 -8.63 -55.71 47.43
#